data_AF-A0A9W8MSX3-F1
#
_entry.id   AF-A0A9W8MSX3-F1
#
_cell.length_a   1.000
_cell.length_b   1.000
_cell.length_c   1.000
_cell.angle_alpha   90.00
_cell.angle_beta   90.00
_cell.angle_gamma   90.00
#
_symmetry.space_group_name_H-M   'P 1'
#
loop_
_entity.id
_entity.type
_entity.pdbx_description
1 polymer ?
#
loop_
_entity_poly.entity_id
_entity_poly.type
_entity_poly.pdbx_seq_one_letter_code
_entity_poly.pdbx_strand_id
1 'polypeptide(L)'
;MNFGSPNCSLVATLPDDPLRFSKDSPVVEFPVNGGPSNPHMSLEFNGEVFVPDLGADKIWRLVNDGEPGKFRIQGQIDVAPGNGPRHIAIRDGILFTINELTSTLTAQQIPQAPNGTALPLLANVSIVPDDVQVQSLNASFFAAEILISEPSELFPDPLIYVSNRNLGPDFDPRGDSIAIFEFKNSSVAVTQSSSSSRRRRFHARHWFSRDHAEVVEEELDAIPMNQIAGTLTLQAQVFTGLRQIRSMAFGRVADGGDEFLIAGANLDGGVAVFRRVDGGRNLTEVTRNTELPNRTSFVFL
;
A
#
# COMPACT_ATOMS: atom_id res chain seq x y z
N MET A 1 -12.56 6.81 8.24
CA MET A 1 -12.53 7.89 7.23
C MET A 1 -13.95 8.30 6.91
N ASN A 2 -14.22 9.61 6.87
CA ASN A 2 -15.55 10.08 6.51
C ASN A 2 -15.59 10.29 5.00
N PHE A 3 -16.15 9.29 4.29
CA PHE A 3 -16.15 9.26 2.83
C PHE A 3 -16.77 10.53 2.24
N GLY A 4 -16.07 11.15 1.28
CA GLY A 4 -16.50 12.41 0.65
C GLY A 4 -16.49 13.64 1.56
N SER A 5 -15.90 13.56 2.75
CA SER A 5 -15.74 14.69 3.68
C SER A 5 -14.25 14.91 3.98
N PRO A 6 -13.82 16.16 4.22
CA PRO A 6 -12.43 16.49 4.50
C PRO A 6 -12.03 16.18 5.93
N ASN A 7 -12.39 15.02 6.46
CA ASN A 7 -12.09 14.67 7.83
C ASN A 7 -12.11 13.17 8.13
N CYS A 8 -11.63 12.84 9.32
CA CYS A 8 -11.72 11.49 9.89
C CYS A 8 -11.87 11.54 11.42
N SER A 9 -12.27 10.42 12.00
CA SER A 9 -12.15 10.16 13.44
C SER A 9 -11.36 8.88 13.65
N LEU A 10 -10.39 8.91 14.55
CA LEU A 10 -9.67 7.73 15.04
C LEU A 10 -10.22 7.38 16.41
N VAL A 11 -11.05 6.33 16.47
CA VAL A 11 -11.81 5.99 17.67
C VAL A 11 -11.03 5.00 18.51
N ALA A 12 -10.58 5.45 19.68
CA ALA A 12 -9.90 4.57 20.64
C ALA A 12 -10.91 3.71 21.41
N THR A 13 -10.42 2.64 22.02
CA THR A 13 -11.15 1.93 23.08
C THR A 13 -10.96 2.63 24.42
N LEU A 14 -11.83 2.36 25.40
CA LEU A 14 -11.69 2.91 26.75
C LEU A 14 -10.48 2.25 27.44
N PRO A 15 -9.60 3.03 28.10
CA PRO A 15 -8.39 2.49 28.74
C PRO A 15 -8.65 1.35 29.74
N ASP A 16 -9.73 1.49 30.51
CA ASP A 16 -10.12 0.51 31.54
C ASP A 16 -11.13 -0.54 31.04
N ASP A 17 -11.62 -0.41 29.79
CA ASP A 17 -12.62 -1.31 29.19
C ASP A 17 -12.39 -1.41 27.68
N PRO A 18 -11.42 -2.23 27.23
CA PRO A 18 -11.04 -2.31 25.82
C PRO A 18 -12.14 -2.91 24.92
N LEU A 19 -13.24 -3.41 25.50
CA LEU A 19 -14.41 -3.89 24.77
C LEU A 19 -15.39 -2.77 24.39
N ARG A 20 -15.11 -1.52 24.78
CA ARG A 20 -15.94 -0.36 24.46
C ARG A 20 -15.13 0.73 23.80
N PHE A 21 -15.71 1.33 22.76
CA PHE A 21 -15.15 2.52 22.13
C PHE A 21 -15.39 3.77 22.96
N SER A 22 -14.41 4.67 22.98
CA SER A 22 -14.57 6.03 23.45
C SER A 22 -15.60 6.75 22.58
N LYS A 23 -16.47 7.54 23.22
CA LYS A 23 -17.45 8.39 22.53
C LYS A 23 -16.95 9.81 22.31
N ASP A 24 -15.80 10.15 22.89
CA ASP A 24 -15.23 11.50 22.91
C ASP A 24 -14.04 11.64 21.95
N SER A 25 -13.87 10.71 21.00
CA SER A 25 -12.82 10.80 19.98
C SER A 25 -13.12 11.96 19.01
N PRO A 26 -12.25 12.99 18.96
CA PRO A 26 -12.50 14.17 18.16
C PRO A 26 -12.41 13.89 16.65
N VAL A 27 -13.03 14.76 15.87
CA VAL A 27 -12.86 14.81 14.42
C VAL A 27 -11.55 15.54 14.11
N VAL A 28 -10.76 14.98 13.19
CA VAL A 28 -9.59 15.61 12.60
C VAL A 28 -9.98 16.17 11.24
N GLU A 29 -9.94 17.50 11.10
CA GLU A 29 -10.23 18.21 9.85
C GLU A 29 -8.97 18.30 8.97
N PHE A 30 -9.11 17.94 7.70
CA PHE A 30 -8.06 18.05 6.69
C PHE A 30 -8.08 19.45 6.06
N PRO A 31 -6.92 20.13 5.96
CA PRO A 31 -6.85 21.52 5.54
C PRO A 31 -6.95 21.67 4.01
N VAL A 32 -8.09 21.27 3.43
CA VAL A 32 -8.33 21.33 1.98
C VAL A 32 -8.76 22.70 1.46
N ASN A 33 -8.99 23.68 2.35
CA ASN A 33 -9.31 25.07 2.01
C ASN A 33 -10.50 25.22 1.03
N GLY A 34 -11.55 24.42 1.23
CA GLY A 34 -12.73 24.38 0.35
C GLY A 34 -12.55 23.57 -0.93
N GLY A 35 -11.37 22.97 -1.14
CA GLY A 35 -11.12 22.01 -2.20
C GLY A 35 -11.78 20.64 -1.97
N PRO A 36 -11.78 19.77 -2.99
CA PRO A 36 -12.32 18.42 -2.86
C PRO A 36 -11.52 17.59 -1.85
N SER A 37 -12.21 16.66 -1.19
CA SER A 37 -11.59 15.65 -0.33
C SER A 37 -12.38 14.36 -0.40
N ASN A 38 -11.64 13.25 -0.44
CA ASN A 38 -12.18 11.91 -0.40
C ASN A 38 -11.13 10.96 0.19
N PRO A 39 -10.94 10.95 1.53
CA PRO A 39 -10.02 10.04 2.20
C PRO A 39 -10.53 8.60 2.12
N HIS A 40 -9.69 7.67 1.66
CA HIS A 40 -10.09 6.27 1.42
C HIS A 40 -9.57 5.27 2.46
N MET A 41 -8.43 5.54 3.09
CA MET A 41 -7.73 4.57 3.94
C MET A 41 -7.01 5.27 5.10
N SER A 42 -6.77 4.54 6.20
CA SER A 42 -5.71 4.84 7.18
C SER A 42 -4.68 3.72 7.17
N LEU A 43 -3.39 4.08 7.20
CA LEU A 43 -2.29 3.14 7.38
C LEU A 43 -1.35 3.67 8.47
N GLU A 44 -1.19 2.92 9.55
CA GLU A 44 -0.22 3.25 10.60
C GLU A 44 1.19 2.78 10.19
N PHE A 45 2.19 3.65 10.36
CA PHE A 45 3.59 3.32 10.11
C PHE A 45 4.51 4.30 10.84
N ASN A 46 5.52 3.79 11.56
CA ASN A 46 6.54 4.57 12.29
C ASN A 46 5.96 5.69 13.19
N GLY A 47 4.89 5.40 13.93
CA GLY A 47 4.25 6.36 14.86
C GLY A 47 3.37 7.41 14.18
N GLU A 48 3.17 7.31 12.87
CA GLU A 48 2.25 8.15 12.09
C GLU A 48 1.06 7.34 11.56
N VAL A 49 -0.01 8.03 11.22
CA VAL A 49 -1.11 7.49 10.40
C VAL A 49 -1.14 8.24 9.07
N PHE A 50 -0.91 7.51 7.98
CA PHE A 50 -1.03 7.99 6.61
C PHE A 50 -2.46 7.84 6.10
N VAL A 51 -2.98 8.89 5.49
CA VAL A 51 -4.35 8.95 4.95
C VAL A 51 -4.33 9.42 3.51
N PRO A 52 -4.34 8.51 2.51
CA PRO A 52 -4.50 8.90 1.11
C PRO A 52 -5.87 9.55 0.90
N ASP A 53 -5.84 10.76 0.36
CA ASP A 53 -6.99 11.57 0.03
C ASP A 53 -7.06 11.77 -1.48
N LEU A 54 -7.98 11.03 -2.10
CA LEU A 54 -8.21 11.05 -3.54
C LEU A 54 -8.57 12.46 -4.01
N GLY A 55 -9.42 13.16 -3.27
CA GLY A 55 -9.90 14.48 -3.66
C GLY A 55 -8.79 15.53 -3.59
N ALA A 56 -7.97 15.49 -2.53
CA ALA A 56 -6.95 16.50 -2.30
C ALA A 56 -5.64 16.28 -3.09
N ASP A 57 -5.48 15.11 -3.76
CA ASP A 57 -4.22 14.67 -4.37
C ASP A 57 -3.04 14.66 -3.38
N LYS A 58 -3.27 14.11 -2.18
CA LYS A 58 -2.27 14.07 -1.09
C LYS A 58 -2.43 12.83 -0.24
N ILE A 59 -1.40 12.56 0.55
CA ILE A 59 -1.46 11.64 1.68
C ILE A 59 -1.24 12.46 2.94
N TRP A 60 -2.29 12.62 3.76
CA TRP A 60 -2.18 13.33 5.03
C TRP A 60 -1.40 12.50 6.04
N ARG A 61 -0.62 13.20 6.89
CA ARG A 61 0.17 12.60 7.97
C ARG A 61 -0.39 13.03 9.30
N LEU A 62 -0.93 12.08 10.05
CA LEU A 62 -1.48 12.30 11.37
C LEU A 62 -0.55 11.71 12.42
N VAL A 63 -0.54 12.31 13.61
CA VAL A 63 0.16 11.81 14.79
C VAL A 63 -0.74 11.88 16.00
N ASN A 64 -0.48 11.00 16.96
CA ASN A 64 -1.12 11.04 18.28
C ASN A 64 -0.84 12.41 18.94
N ASP A 65 -1.87 12.98 19.56
CA ASP A 65 -1.83 14.30 20.20
C ASP A 65 -1.94 14.21 21.74
N GLY A 66 -1.31 13.19 22.32
CA GLY A 66 -1.11 13.03 23.76
C GLY A 66 -2.15 12.18 24.49
N GLU A 67 -3.28 11.83 23.87
CA GLU A 67 -4.33 11.00 24.48
C GLU A 67 -4.88 9.95 23.48
N PRO A 68 -5.42 8.81 23.97
CA PRO A 68 -6.02 7.79 23.11
C PRO A 68 -7.11 8.36 22.19
N GLY A 69 -6.97 8.12 20.89
CA GLY A 69 -7.93 8.57 19.88
C GLY A 69 -7.88 10.06 19.55
N LYS A 70 -7.00 10.83 20.20
CA LYS A 70 -6.71 12.21 19.81
C LYS A 70 -5.54 12.23 18.85
N PHE A 71 -5.81 12.70 17.64
CA PHE A 71 -4.82 12.86 16.59
C PHE A 71 -4.89 14.26 16.02
N ARG A 72 -3.78 14.71 15.46
CA ARG A 72 -3.70 15.95 14.69
C ARG A 72 -2.95 15.72 13.39
N ILE A 73 -3.22 16.57 12.41
CA ILE A 73 -2.40 16.67 11.21
C ILE A 73 -1.03 17.23 11.62
N GLN A 74 0.05 16.55 11.23
CA GLN A 74 1.39 17.10 11.30
C GLN A 74 1.91 17.59 9.96
N GLY A 75 1.39 17.06 8.85
CA GLY A 75 1.75 17.49 7.51
C GLY A 75 1.19 16.57 6.43
N GLN A 76 1.86 16.52 5.28
CA GLN A 76 1.36 15.81 4.09
C GLN A 76 2.48 15.32 3.16
N ILE A 77 2.14 14.37 2.30
CA ILE A 77 2.92 14.01 1.12
C ILE A 77 2.11 14.40 -0.11
N ASP A 78 2.64 15.32 -0.91
CA ASP A 78 2.02 15.74 -2.17
C ASP A 78 2.22 14.68 -3.26
N VAL A 79 1.13 14.24 -3.87
CA VAL A 79 1.19 13.44 -5.11
C VAL A 79 0.96 14.34 -6.33
N ALA A 80 1.23 13.83 -7.53
CA ALA A 80 0.99 14.59 -8.76
C ALA A 80 -0.52 14.91 -8.90
N PRO A 81 -0.90 16.14 -9.28
CA PRO A 81 -2.30 16.51 -9.45
C PRO A 81 -3.04 15.62 -10.44
N GLY A 82 -4.28 15.24 -10.09
CA GLY A 82 -5.13 14.37 -10.88
C GLY A 82 -4.87 12.87 -10.72
N ASN A 83 -3.92 12.45 -9.89
CA ASN A 83 -3.68 11.03 -9.62
C ASN A 83 -4.80 10.41 -8.78
N GLY A 84 -5.28 11.12 -7.76
CA GLY A 84 -6.25 10.62 -6.81
C GLY A 84 -5.73 9.40 -6.03
N PRO A 85 -4.82 9.56 -5.05
CA PRO A 85 -4.27 8.44 -4.30
C PRO A 85 -5.40 7.78 -3.50
N ARG A 86 -5.55 6.45 -3.65
CA ARG A 86 -6.69 5.73 -3.09
C ARG A 86 -6.29 4.89 -1.89
N HIS A 87 -5.58 3.79 -2.12
CA HIS A 87 -5.04 2.94 -1.08
C HIS A 87 -3.52 2.94 -1.19
N ILE A 88 -2.87 2.65 -0.07
CA ILE A 88 -1.42 2.61 0.07
C ILE A 88 -1.01 1.35 0.81
N ALA A 89 0.22 0.91 0.57
CA ALA A 89 0.87 -0.12 1.34
C ALA A 89 2.34 0.25 1.53
N ILE A 90 2.93 -0.14 2.66
CA ILE A 90 4.33 0.14 2.95
C ILE A 90 5.06 -1.17 3.17
N ARG A 91 6.23 -1.32 2.52
CA ARG A 91 7.13 -2.44 2.73
C ARG A 91 8.58 -1.98 2.59
N ASP A 92 9.44 -2.39 3.51
CA ASP A 92 10.88 -2.07 3.50
C ASP A 92 11.16 -0.55 3.38
N GLY A 93 10.32 0.27 4.03
CA GLY A 93 10.40 1.74 3.98
C GLY A 93 9.95 2.37 2.66
N ILE A 94 9.47 1.57 1.70
CA ILE A 94 8.93 2.03 0.42
C ILE A 94 7.41 2.13 0.52
N LEU A 95 6.89 3.28 0.11
CA LEU A 95 5.47 3.56 0.00
C LEU A 95 5.00 3.22 -1.41
N PHE A 96 4.05 2.29 -1.49
CA PHE A 96 3.34 1.93 -2.70
C PHE A 96 1.96 2.58 -2.67
N THR A 97 1.63 3.29 -3.73
CA THR A 97 0.36 3.99 -3.87
C THR A 97 -0.33 3.55 -5.14
N ILE A 98 -1.59 3.18 -5.04
CA ILE A 98 -2.45 3.07 -6.22
C ILE A 98 -3.25 4.35 -6.40
N ASN A 99 -3.18 4.89 -7.61
CA ASN A 99 -3.84 6.13 -8.00
C ASN A 99 -5.14 5.77 -8.74
N GLU A 100 -6.29 6.11 -8.14
CA GLU A 100 -7.61 5.72 -8.65
C GLU A 100 -7.85 6.31 -10.03
N LEU A 101 -7.55 7.60 -10.23
CA LEU A 101 -7.96 8.32 -11.43
C LEU A 101 -7.04 8.06 -12.63
N THR A 102 -5.79 7.69 -12.40
CA THR A 102 -4.82 7.39 -13.47
C THR A 102 -4.59 5.89 -13.67
N SER A 103 -5.14 5.03 -12.82
CA SER A 103 -4.91 3.58 -12.85
C SER A 103 -3.42 3.23 -12.93
N THR A 104 -2.65 3.81 -12.01
CA THR A 104 -1.21 3.56 -11.87
C THR A 104 -0.86 3.03 -10.49
N LEU A 105 0.19 2.22 -10.43
CA LEU A 105 0.90 1.84 -9.21
C LEU A 105 2.24 2.59 -9.19
N THR A 106 2.46 3.36 -8.12
CA THR A 106 3.70 4.11 -7.91
C THR A 106 4.45 3.59 -6.69
N ALA A 107 5.77 3.54 -6.77
CA ALA A 107 6.65 3.24 -5.65
C ALA A 107 7.53 4.47 -5.35
N GLN A 108 7.66 4.83 -4.08
CA GLN A 108 8.46 5.98 -3.64
C GLN A 108 9.07 5.75 -2.27
N GLN A 109 10.12 6.48 -1.93
CA GLN A 109 10.53 6.60 -0.54
C GLN A 109 9.52 7.46 0.24
N ILE A 110 9.45 7.23 1.55
CA ILE A 110 8.67 8.08 2.45
C ILE A 110 9.51 9.32 2.78
N PRO A 111 9.09 10.54 2.39
CA PRO A 111 9.83 11.75 2.72
C PRO A 111 9.80 12.04 4.22
N GLN A 112 10.81 12.75 4.71
CA GLN A 112 10.87 13.18 6.11
C GLN A 112 9.63 14.02 6.48
N ALA A 113 9.11 13.81 7.69
CA ALA A 113 8.07 14.67 8.26
C ALA A 113 8.57 16.11 8.44
N PRO A 114 7.69 17.12 8.47
CA PRO A 114 6.23 17.02 8.36
C PRO A 114 5.71 16.93 6.92
N ASN A 115 6.40 17.54 5.96
CA ASN A 115 5.91 17.68 4.59
C ASN A 115 6.92 17.12 3.59
N GLY A 116 6.41 16.57 2.49
CA GLY A 116 7.24 16.16 1.36
C GLY A 116 6.42 15.96 0.10
N THR A 117 7.07 15.45 -0.94
CA THR A 117 6.44 15.07 -2.20
C THR A 117 6.73 13.60 -2.49
N ALA A 118 5.86 12.99 -3.29
CA ALA A 118 6.07 11.68 -3.89
C ALA A 118 7.28 11.60 -4.83
N LEU A 119 7.81 12.74 -5.27
CA LEU A 119 8.86 12.79 -6.28
C LEU A 119 10.27 12.87 -5.66
N PRO A 120 11.29 12.24 -6.29
CA PRO A 120 11.19 11.37 -7.47
C PRO A 120 10.58 10.00 -7.13
N LEU A 121 9.77 9.47 -8.05
CA LEU A 121 9.26 8.09 -7.95
C LEU A 121 10.39 7.09 -8.24
N LEU A 122 10.42 6.01 -7.48
CA LEU A 122 11.25 4.85 -7.79
C LEU A 122 10.71 4.10 -9.01
N ALA A 123 9.38 3.99 -9.12
CA ALA A 123 8.70 3.39 -10.26
C ALA A 123 7.28 3.97 -10.42
N ASN A 124 6.78 3.98 -11.66
CA ASN A 124 5.41 4.33 -12.01
C ASN A 124 4.96 3.46 -13.19
N VAL A 125 3.97 2.60 -12.99
CA VAL A 125 3.48 1.65 -14.00
C VAL A 125 1.95 1.69 -14.10
N SER A 126 1.44 1.47 -15.30
CA SER A 126 0.00 1.25 -15.51
C SER A 126 -0.43 -0.09 -14.91
N ILE A 127 -1.63 -0.14 -14.33
CA ILE A 127 -2.27 -1.39 -13.89
C ILE A 127 -3.38 -1.84 -14.84
N VAL A 128 -3.59 -1.12 -15.95
CA VAL A 128 -4.55 -1.46 -17.00
C VAL A 128 -4.03 -2.64 -17.82
N PRO A 129 -4.84 -3.67 -18.10
CA PRO A 129 -4.45 -4.74 -19.03
C PRO A 129 -4.06 -4.19 -20.40
N ASP A 130 -2.94 -4.65 -20.96
CA ASP A 130 -2.46 -4.28 -22.30
C ASP A 130 -3.01 -5.19 -23.42
N ASP A 131 -3.86 -6.15 -23.05
CA ASP A 131 -4.51 -7.09 -23.96
C ASP A 131 -5.37 -6.36 -25.01
N VAL A 132 -5.24 -6.77 -26.28
CA VAL A 132 -5.90 -6.13 -27.43
C VAL A 132 -7.42 -6.06 -27.28
N GLN A 133 -8.06 -7.05 -26.64
CA GLN A 133 -9.51 -7.05 -26.43
C GLN A 133 -9.90 -5.92 -25.48
N VAL A 134 -9.17 -5.77 -24.36
CA VAL A 134 -9.41 -4.68 -23.40
C VAL A 134 -9.18 -3.31 -24.05
N GLN A 135 -8.10 -3.17 -24.82
CA GLN A 135 -7.76 -1.92 -25.51
C GLN A 135 -8.77 -1.52 -26.60
N SER A 136 -9.61 -2.46 -27.07
CA SER A 136 -10.66 -2.20 -28.05
C SER A 136 -12.00 -1.75 -27.46
N LEU A 137 -12.17 -1.84 -26.13
CA LEU A 137 -13.40 -1.47 -25.43
C LEU A 137 -13.48 0.03 -25.17
N ASN A 138 -14.70 0.58 -25.12
CA ASN A 138 -14.95 1.86 -24.46
C ASN A 138 -14.93 1.67 -22.92
N ALA A 139 -13.77 1.33 -22.39
CA ALA A 139 -13.54 1.10 -20.98
C ALA A 139 -13.01 2.36 -20.27
N SER A 140 -13.23 2.46 -18.97
CA SER A 140 -12.68 3.53 -18.13
C SER A 140 -12.23 2.92 -16.81
N PHE A 141 -10.91 2.78 -16.66
CA PHE A 141 -10.31 2.02 -15.57
C PHE A 141 -9.94 2.89 -14.37
N PHE A 142 -10.25 2.39 -13.17
CA PHE A 142 -9.98 3.05 -11.90
C PHE A 142 -9.45 2.06 -10.85
N ALA A 143 -8.26 2.33 -10.30
CA ALA A 143 -7.66 1.47 -9.27
C ALA A 143 -8.55 1.36 -8.02
N ALA A 144 -8.46 0.25 -7.28
CA ALA A 144 -9.20 0.07 -6.03
C ALA A 144 -8.33 -0.41 -4.88
N GLU A 145 -7.92 -1.67 -4.87
CA GLU A 145 -7.30 -2.30 -3.73
C GLU A 145 -5.83 -2.58 -4.00
N ILE A 146 -4.99 -2.50 -2.96
CA ILE A 146 -3.58 -2.90 -3.00
C ILE A 146 -3.30 -3.83 -1.81
N LEU A 147 -2.70 -4.98 -2.10
CA LEU A 147 -2.17 -5.89 -1.09
C LEU A 147 -0.71 -6.18 -1.40
N ILE A 148 0.12 -6.30 -0.36
CA ILE A 148 1.48 -6.82 -0.48
C ILE A 148 1.53 -8.11 0.31
N SER A 149 1.95 -9.21 -0.31
CA SER A 149 2.05 -10.50 0.38
C SER A 149 3.27 -10.52 1.30
N GLU A 150 3.10 -11.07 2.50
CA GLU A 150 4.25 -11.40 3.35
C GLU A 150 5.01 -12.62 2.82
N PRO A 151 6.35 -12.67 2.99
CA PRO A 151 7.12 -13.87 2.75
C PRO A 151 6.61 -15.05 3.58
N SER A 152 6.54 -16.22 2.96
CA SER A 152 6.30 -17.48 3.63
C SER A 152 7.15 -18.59 3.01
N GLU A 153 7.09 -19.80 3.56
CA GLU A 153 7.75 -20.97 2.96
C GLU A 153 7.21 -21.27 1.55
N LEU A 154 5.91 -21.05 1.32
CA LEU A 154 5.26 -21.26 0.02
C LEU A 154 5.53 -20.10 -0.96
N PHE A 155 5.64 -18.88 -0.44
CA PHE A 155 5.79 -17.66 -1.22
C PHE A 155 6.94 -16.80 -0.65
N PRO A 156 8.20 -17.16 -0.92
CA PRO A 156 9.35 -16.46 -0.33
C PRO A 156 9.52 -15.03 -0.87
N ASP A 157 9.03 -14.76 -2.08
CA ASP A 157 9.11 -13.46 -2.72
C ASP A 157 7.82 -12.65 -2.49
N PRO A 158 7.89 -11.48 -1.81
CA PRO A 158 6.77 -10.56 -1.72
C PRO A 158 6.31 -10.08 -3.10
N LEU A 159 5.00 -10.12 -3.33
CA LEU A 159 4.36 -9.62 -4.54
C LEU A 159 3.27 -8.61 -4.17
N ILE A 160 3.03 -7.67 -5.09
CA ILE A 160 2.05 -6.59 -4.96
C ILE A 160 0.86 -6.92 -5.87
N TYR A 161 -0.32 -7.03 -5.29
CA TYR A 161 -1.56 -7.37 -6.00
C TYR A 161 -2.45 -6.14 -5.97
N VAL A 162 -2.84 -5.67 -7.15
CA VAL A 162 -3.67 -4.46 -7.29
C VAL A 162 -4.89 -4.75 -8.12
N SER A 163 -6.05 -4.26 -7.69
CA SER A 163 -7.29 -4.39 -8.45
C SER A 163 -7.53 -3.18 -9.35
N ASN A 164 -8.06 -3.44 -10.53
CA ASN A 164 -8.42 -2.40 -11.49
C ASN A 164 -9.89 -2.54 -11.89
N ARG A 165 -10.67 -1.45 -11.79
CA ARG A 165 -12.12 -1.47 -11.97
C ARG A 165 -12.53 -0.76 -13.24
N ASN A 166 -13.26 -1.43 -14.11
CA ASN A 166 -13.88 -0.75 -15.24
C ASN A 166 -15.21 -0.08 -14.83
N LEU A 167 -15.27 1.24 -14.94
CA LEU A 167 -16.46 2.07 -14.76
C LEU A 167 -17.05 2.57 -16.08
N GLY A 168 -16.45 2.18 -17.21
CA GLY A 168 -16.95 2.49 -18.56
C GLY A 168 -18.19 1.67 -18.93
N PRO A 169 -18.83 2.00 -20.07
CA PRO A 169 -20.01 1.29 -20.56
C PRO A 169 -19.73 -0.12 -21.09
N ASP A 170 -18.52 -0.39 -21.60
CA ASP A 170 -18.17 -1.67 -22.22
C ASP A 170 -17.30 -2.50 -21.28
N PHE A 171 -17.69 -3.76 -21.04
CA PHE A 171 -16.99 -4.68 -20.13
C PHE A 171 -16.35 -5.84 -20.88
N ASP A 172 -15.14 -6.22 -20.45
CA ASP A 172 -14.53 -7.48 -20.88
C ASP A 172 -15.34 -8.67 -20.29
N PRO A 173 -15.72 -9.68 -21.09
CA PRO A 173 -16.44 -10.85 -20.59
C PRO A 173 -15.64 -11.67 -19.57
N ARG A 174 -14.32 -11.54 -19.56
CA ARG A 174 -13.43 -12.16 -18.56
C ARG A 174 -13.48 -11.43 -17.21
N GLY A 175 -14.16 -10.29 -17.11
CA GLY A 175 -14.27 -9.46 -15.91
C GLY A 175 -13.12 -8.47 -15.74
N ASP A 176 -13.09 -7.81 -14.60
CA ASP A 176 -11.98 -6.95 -14.17
C ASP A 176 -10.79 -7.80 -13.72
N SER A 177 -9.58 -7.25 -13.85
CA SER A 177 -8.35 -7.96 -13.54
C SER A 177 -7.75 -7.60 -12.17
N ILE A 178 -6.97 -8.53 -11.64
CA ILE A 178 -5.96 -8.29 -10.62
C ILE A 178 -4.60 -8.32 -11.31
N ALA A 179 -3.87 -7.21 -11.22
CA ALA A 179 -2.49 -7.12 -11.70
C ALA A 179 -1.52 -7.49 -10.57
N ILE A 180 -0.53 -8.30 -10.87
CA ILE A 180 0.47 -8.79 -9.91
C ILE A 180 1.83 -8.24 -10.30
N PHE A 181 2.50 -7.54 -9.40
CA PHE A 181 3.80 -6.92 -9.61
C PHE A 181 4.84 -7.45 -8.64
N GLU A 182 6.08 -7.54 -9.11
CA GLU A 182 7.27 -7.70 -8.28
C GLU A 182 7.99 -6.36 -8.23
N PHE A 183 8.38 -5.93 -7.03
CA PHE A 183 9.22 -4.75 -6.84
C PHE A 183 10.66 -5.18 -6.54
N LYS A 184 11.63 -4.67 -7.29
CA LYS A 184 13.05 -4.86 -7.01
C LYS A 184 13.71 -3.53 -6.72
N ASN A 185 14.32 -3.46 -5.55
CA ASN A 185 15.20 -2.35 -5.20
C ASN A 185 16.61 -2.64 -5.73
N SER A 186 17.21 -1.65 -6.39
CA SER A 186 18.62 -1.62 -6.76
C SER A 186 19.28 -0.48 -5.99
N SER A 187 20.13 -0.81 -5.02
CA SER A 187 21.05 0.16 -4.44
C SER A 187 22.02 0.58 -5.55
N VAL A 188 22.01 1.87 -5.91
CA VAL A 188 23.02 2.39 -6.84
C VAL A 188 24.35 2.37 -6.09
N ALA A 189 25.22 1.41 -6.41
CA ALA A 189 26.57 1.38 -5.88
C ALA A 189 27.27 2.68 -6.29
N VAL A 190 27.45 3.61 -5.34
CA VAL A 190 28.30 4.77 -5.55
C VAL A 190 29.72 4.24 -5.72
N THR A 191 30.23 4.29 -6.94
CA THR A 191 31.65 4.06 -7.21
C THR A 191 32.44 5.19 -6.54
N GLN A 192 32.75 5.03 -5.25
CA GLN A 192 33.71 5.90 -4.61
C GLN A 192 35.06 5.66 -5.29
N SER A 193 35.53 6.62 -6.08
CA SER A 193 36.92 6.65 -6.52
C SER A 193 37.78 6.91 -5.29
N SER A 194 38.21 5.86 -4.62
CA SER A 194 39.16 5.97 -3.51
C SER A 194 40.50 6.43 -4.07
N SER A 195 40.78 7.74 -4.02
CA SER A 195 42.16 8.20 -4.06
C SER A 195 42.83 7.72 -2.78
N SER A 196 43.87 6.91 -2.95
CA SER A 196 44.59 6.27 -1.85
C SER A 196 45.31 7.32 -1.01
N SER A 197 44.75 7.71 0.14
CA SER A 197 45.53 8.32 1.21
C SER A 197 45.84 7.27 2.27
N ARG A 198 47.13 6.94 2.38
CA ARG A 198 47.68 6.03 3.40
C ARG A 198 47.30 6.57 4.78
N ARG A 199 46.44 5.85 5.52
CA ARG A 199 46.37 5.97 6.98
C ARG A 199 46.96 4.74 7.64
N ARG A 200 47.91 5.03 8.54
CA ARG A 200 48.75 4.10 9.28
C ARG A 200 47.89 3.18 10.15
N ARG A 201 48.22 1.89 10.14
CA ARG A 201 47.74 0.88 11.08
C ARG A 201 48.20 1.23 12.49
N PHE A 202 47.27 1.34 13.43
CA PHE A 202 47.57 1.12 14.85
C PHE A 202 46.84 -0.14 15.30
N HIS A 203 47.63 -1.10 15.78
CA HIS A 203 47.15 -2.26 16.52
C HIS A 203 46.84 -1.83 17.95
N ALA A 204 45.64 -2.18 18.44
CA ALA A 204 45.42 -2.40 19.86
C ALA A 204 44.50 -3.61 20.02
N ARG A 205 44.99 -4.64 20.70
CA ARG A 205 44.20 -5.76 21.20
C ARG A 205 43.62 -5.32 22.54
N HIS A 206 42.34 -5.58 22.78
CA HIS A 206 41.81 -5.74 24.13
C HIS A 206 40.71 -6.81 24.14
N TRP A 207 40.72 -7.63 25.18
CA TRP A 207 39.83 -8.76 25.47
C TRP A 207 39.10 -8.47 26.80
N PHE A 208 37.91 -9.08 26.95
CA PHE A 208 36.94 -9.09 28.08
C PHE A 208 36.12 -7.79 28.25
N SER A 209 34.81 -7.78 28.57
CA SER A 209 33.92 -8.74 29.25
C SER A 209 32.46 -8.55 28.80
N ARG A 210 31.64 -9.60 28.94
CA ARG A 210 30.17 -9.52 29.00
C ARG A 210 29.76 -8.66 30.20
N ASP A 211 28.86 -7.69 29.99
CA ASP A 211 27.58 -7.53 30.71
C ASP A 211 26.93 -6.19 30.32
N HIS A 212 25.59 -6.19 30.29
CA HIS A 212 24.65 -5.14 29.85
C HIS A 212 24.50 -4.95 28.34
N ALA A 213 23.45 -5.58 27.79
CA ALA A 213 22.94 -5.27 26.46
C ALA A 213 22.26 -3.89 26.50
N GLU A 214 22.99 -2.85 26.12
CA GLU A 214 22.38 -1.66 25.54
C GLU A 214 21.71 -2.07 24.23
N VAL A 215 20.41 -1.81 24.14
CA VAL A 215 19.70 -1.81 22.85
C VAL A 215 20.24 -0.62 22.08
N VAL A 216 21.20 -0.89 21.20
CA VAL A 216 21.54 0.05 20.14
C VAL A 216 20.35 -0.01 19.19
N GLU A 217 19.46 0.98 19.29
CA GLU A 217 18.60 1.32 18.16
C GLU A 217 19.56 1.65 17.02
N GLU A 218 19.68 0.73 16.06
CA GLU A 218 20.26 1.11 14.76
C GLU A 218 19.33 2.17 14.20
N GLU A 219 19.72 3.42 14.39
CA GLU A 219 19.24 4.55 13.61
C GLU A 219 19.41 4.12 12.15
N LEU A 220 18.30 3.75 11.51
CA LEU A 220 18.24 3.53 10.07
C LEU A 220 18.54 4.90 9.45
N ASP A 221 19.83 5.21 9.34
CA ASP A 221 20.34 6.41 8.70
C ASP A 221 19.62 6.53 7.37
N ALA A 222 18.80 7.58 7.25
CA ALA A 222 17.93 7.78 6.09
C ALA A 222 18.78 7.69 4.82
N ILE A 223 18.59 6.61 4.04
CA ILE A 223 19.28 6.44 2.77
C ILE A 223 18.92 7.66 1.92
N PRO A 224 19.90 8.44 1.41
CA PRO A 224 19.60 9.65 0.67
C PRO A 224 18.63 9.37 -0.49
N MET A 225 17.62 10.24 -0.67
CA MET A 225 16.55 10.09 -1.68
C MET A 225 17.02 9.75 -3.10
N ASN A 226 18.28 10.05 -3.43
CA ASN A 226 18.81 9.92 -4.78
C ASN A 226 19.68 8.66 -5.01
N GLN A 227 19.70 7.69 -4.09
CA GLN A 227 20.56 6.49 -4.21
C GLN A 227 19.80 5.17 -4.37
N ILE A 228 18.48 5.21 -4.30
CA ILE A 228 17.62 4.04 -4.45
C ILE A 228 16.98 4.13 -5.84
N ALA A 229 17.19 3.10 -6.67
CA ALA A 229 16.42 2.89 -7.89
C ALA A 229 15.49 1.69 -7.68
N GLY A 230 14.25 1.79 -8.16
CA GLY A 230 13.30 0.69 -8.06
C GLY A 230 12.77 0.29 -9.43
N THR A 231 12.34 -0.95 -9.58
CA THR A 231 11.56 -1.37 -10.74
C THR A 231 10.32 -2.12 -10.28
N LEU A 232 9.18 -1.82 -10.92
CA LEU A 232 7.96 -2.62 -10.83
C LEU A 232 7.83 -3.43 -12.10
N THR A 233 7.82 -4.76 -11.98
CA THR A 233 7.69 -5.67 -13.12
C THR A 233 6.38 -6.43 -13.01
N LEU A 234 5.52 -6.29 -14.02
CA LEU A 234 4.27 -7.03 -14.12
C LEU A 234 4.57 -8.53 -14.28
N GLN A 235 4.01 -9.34 -13.38
CA GLN A 235 4.11 -10.80 -13.40
C GLN A 235 2.91 -11.42 -14.10
N ALA A 236 1.70 -10.93 -13.81
CA ALA A 236 0.47 -11.40 -14.43
C ALA A 236 -0.64 -10.35 -14.39
N GLN A 237 -1.57 -10.47 -15.35
CA GLN A 237 -2.89 -9.85 -15.33
C GLN A 237 -3.92 -10.97 -15.27
N VAL A 238 -4.54 -11.17 -14.10
CA VAL A 238 -5.51 -12.25 -13.89
C VAL A 238 -6.91 -11.69 -14.00
N PHE A 239 -7.61 -12.05 -15.08
CA PHE A 239 -9.03 -11.74 -15.23
C PHE A 239 -9.87 -12.61 -14.31
N THR A 240 -10.73 -11.98 -13.51
CA THR A 240 -11.32 -12.61 -12.32
C THR A 240 -12.77 -13.05 -12.50
N GLY A 241 -13.43 -12.71 -13.61
CA GLY A 241 -14.88 -12.81 -13.76
C GLY A 241 -15.70 -11.89 -12.83
N LEU A 242 -15.05 -11.10 -11.97
CA LEU A 242 -15.69 -10.10 -11.11
C LEU A 242 -15.80 -8.77 -11.85
N ARG A 243 -16.80 -7.95 -11.54
CA ARG A 243 -16.90 -6.58 -12.01
C ARG A 243 -16.82 -5.58 -10.86
N GLN A 244 -15.94 -4.61 -11.04
CA GLN A 244 -15.59 -3.54 -10.12
C GLN A 244 -15.05 -4.05 -8.78
N ILE A 245 -13.95 -4.80 -8.81
CA ILE A 245 -13.27 -5.34 -7.63
C ILE A 245 -12.83 -4.19 -6.71
N ARG A 246 -13.47 -4.07 -5.54
CA ARG A 246 -13.22 -2.98 -4.57
C ARG A 246 -12.48 -3.40 -3.32
N SER A 247 -12.44 -4.68 -3.01
CA SER A 247 -11.76 -5.22 -1.85
C SER A 247 -11.21 -6.60 -2.15
N MET A 248 -10.05 -6.88 -1.58
CA MET A 248 -9.34 -8.14 -1.63
C MET A 248 -8.73 -8.39 -0.25
N ALA A 249 -8.48 -9.65 0.11
CA ALA A 249 -7.70 -10.00 1.28
C ALA A 249 -6.91 -11.30 1.07
N PHE A 250 -5.75 -11.41 1.69
CA PHE A 250 -5.04 -12.68 1.85
C PHE A 250 -5.51 -13.41 3.10
N GLY A 251 -5.47 -14.74 3.06
CA GLY A 251 -5.44 -15.53 4.29
C GLY A 251 -4.11 -15.34 5.02
N ARG A 252 -4.02 -15.88 6.24
CA ARG A 252 -2.86 -15.66 7.11
C ARG A 252 -1.76 -16.68 6.83
N VAL A 253 -0.51 -16.25 6.96
CA VAL A 253 0.64 -17.18 6.85
C VAL A 253 0.60 -18.22 7.98
N ALA A 254 0.18 -17.83 9.18
CA ALA A 254 0.21 -18.69 10.38
C ALA A 254 -0.65 -19.96 10.28
N ASP A 255 -1.69 -19.95 9.44
CA ASP A 255 -2.58 -21.09 9.21
C ASP A 255 -2.47 -21.67 7.79
N GLY A 256 -1.47 -21.21 7.00
CA GLY A 256 -1.31 -21.56 5.60
C GLY A 256 -2.38 -20.95 4.68
N GLY A 257 -3.24 -20.07 5.21
CA GLY A 257 -4.26 -19.37 4.44
C GLY A 257 -3.69 -18.38 3.43
N ASP A 258 -2.41 -18.01 3.54
CA ASP A 258 -1.69 -17.18 2.57
C ASP A 258 -1.58 -17.81 1.18
N GLU A 259 -1.94 -19.08 1.04
CA GLU A 259 -2.22 -19.77 -0.23
C GLU A 259 -3.41 -19.13 -0.99
N PHE A 260 -4.32 -18.45 -0.29
CA PHE A 260 -5.58 -17.96 -0.86
C PHE A 260 -5.70 -16.44 -0.80
N LEU A 261 -6.31 -15.90 -1.86
CA LEU A 261 -6.80 -14.53 -1.96
C LEU A 261 -8.31 -14.55 -2.19
N ILE A 262 -9.06 -13.78 -1.42
CA ILE A 262 -10.50 -13.55 -1.65
C ILE A 262 -10.68 -12.17 -2.27
N ALA A 263 -11.60 -12.04 -3.23
CA ALA A 263 -11.95 -10.77 -3.86
C ALA A 263 -13.46 -10.65 -4.04
N GLY A 264 -13.97 -9.42 -3.91
CA GLY A 264 -15.39 -9.10 -4.01
C GLY A 264 -15.68 -8.09 -5.11
N ALA A 265 -16.66 -8.40 -5.94
CA ALA A 265 -17.20 -7.46 -6.90
C ALA A 265 -18.12 -6.42 -6.24
N ASN A 266 -18.17 -5.24 -6.85
CA ASN A 266 -19.17 -4.23 -6.52
C ASN A 266 -20.39 -4.29 -7.44
N LEU A 267 -20.24 -4.83 -8.66
CA LEU A 267 -21.31 -4.81 -9.67
C LEU A 267 -21.83 -6.20 -9.98
N ASP A 268 -20.96 -7.15 -10.33
CA ASP A 268 -21.36 -8.47 -10.83
C ASP A 268 -20.25 -9.52 -10.60
N GLY A 269 -20.60 -10.80 -10.57
CA GLY A 269 -19.68 -11.92 -10.33
C GLY A 269 -19.53 -12.33 -8.86
N GLY A 270 -20.12 -11.59 -7.92
CA GLY A 270 -20.19 -11.94 -6.50
C GLY A 270 -18.86 -11.87 -5.76
N VAL A 271 -18.52 -12.94 -5.04
CA VAL A 271 -17.26 -13.09 -4.30
C VAL A 271 -16.56 -14.34 -4.80
N ALA A 272 -15.25 -14.26 -5.04
CA ALA A 272 -14.45 -15.39 -5.49
C ALA A 272 -13.20 -15.57 -4.60
N VAL A 273 -12.85 -16.83 -4.36
CA VAL A 273 -11.59 -17.23 -3.73
C VAL A 273 -10.67 -17.79 -4.79
N PHE A 274 -9.45 -17.29 -4.82
CA PHE A 274 -8.39 -17.68 -5.73
C PHE A 274 -7.26 -18.33 -4.93
N ARG A 275 -6.72 -19.42 -5.46
CA ARG A 275 -5.45 -19.99 -5.03
C ARG A 275 -4.32 -19.26 -5.74
N ARG A 276 -3.31 -18.85 -4.98
CA ARG A 276 -2.03 -18.35 -5.50
C ARG A 276 -1.22 -19.52 -6.06
N VAL A 277 -0.85 -19.42 -7.32
CA VAL A 277 -0.06 -20.44 -8.05
C VAL A 277 1.21 -19.81 -8.62
N ASP A 278 2.12 -20.64 -9.14
CA ASP A 278 3.39 -20.19 -9.72
C ASP A 278 4.25 -19.34 -8.76
N GLY A 279 4.35 -19.79 -7.50
CA GLY A 279 5.02 -19.03 -6.44
C GLY A 279 4.34 -17.69 -6.15
N GLY A 280 3.03 -17.61 -6.34
CA GLY A 280 2.22 -16.42 -6.14
C GLY A 280 2.10 -15.52 -7.36
N ARG A 281 2.85 -15.79 -8.43
CA ARG A 281 2.86 -14.93 -9.63
C ARG A 281 1.60 -15.04 -10.48
N ASN A 282 0.67 -15.91 -10.12
CA ASN A 282 -0.59 -16.08 -10.80
C ASN A 282 -1.69 -16.55 -9.83
N LEU A 283 -2.94 -16.59 -10.29
CA LEU A 283 -4.12 -16.97 -9.52
C LEU A 283 -4.97 -17.98 -10.30
N THR A 284 -5.57 -18.93 -9.58
CA THR A 284 -6.59 -19.84 -10.13
C THR A 284 -7.82 -19.82 -9.22
N GLU A 285 -9.01 -19.63 -9.80
CA GLU A 285 -10.26 -19.64 -9.03
C GLU A 285 -10.48 -21.01 -8.38
N VAL A 286 -10.82 -21.01 -7.09
CA VAL A 286 -11.12 -22.19 -6.28
C VAL A 286 -12.62 -22.34 -6.11
N THR A 287 -13.29 -21.23 -5.77
CA THR A 287 -14.73 -21.21 -5.54
C THR A 287 -15.28 -19.80 -5.68
N ARG A 288 -16.60 -19.70 -5.90
CA ARG A 288 -17.33 -18.45 -6.07
C ARG A 288 -18.70 -18.54 -5.44
N ASN A 289 -19.10 -17.45 -4.79
CA ASN A 289 -20.46 -17.21 -4.32
C ASN A 289 -21.05 -16.01 -5.07
N THR A 290 -22.07 -16.26 -5.90
CA THR A 290 -22.77 -15.22 -6.69
C THR A 290 -23.97 -14.62 -5.94
N GLU A 291 -24.31 -15.11 -4.75
CA GLU A 291 -25.45 -14.65 -3.95
C GLU A 291 -25.15 -13.38 -3.15
N LEU A 292 -23.91 -12.88 -3.19
CA LEU A 292 -23.46 -11.66 -2.54
C LEU A 292 -23.26 -10.54 -3.58
N PRO A 293 -24.31 -9.78 -3.95
CA PRO A 293 -24.25 -8.82 -5.05
C PRO A 293 -23.69 -7.44 -4.67
N ASN A 294 -23.13 -7.28 -3.46
CA ASN A 294 -22.81 -5.97 -2.88
C ASN A 294 -21.33 -5.84 -2.48
N ARG A 295 -20.91 -4.57 -2.26
CA ARG A 295 -19.61 -4.23 -1.67
C ARG A 295 -19.38 -5.02 -0.40
N THR A 296 -18.31 -5.83 -0.42
CA THR A 296 -17.95 -6.70 0.69
C THR A 296 -16.49 -6.45 1.04
N SER A 297 -16.19 -6.41 2.33
CA SER A 297 -14.83 -6.44 2.87
C SER A 297 -14.62 -7.76 3.58
N PHE A 298 -13.38 -8.23 3.61
CA PHE A 298 -13.05 -9.57 4.09
C PHE A 298 -12.09 -9.51 5.26
N VAL A 299 -12.30 -10.39 6.24
CA VAL A 299 -11.39 -10.62 7.35
C VAL A 299 -11.20 -12.13 7.46
N PHE A 300 -9.94 -12.57 7.43
CA PHE A 300 -9.59 -13.93 7.81
C PHE A 300 -9.42 -13.97 9.33
N LEU A 301 -10.21 -14.83 9.99
CA LEU A 301 -10.27 -14.99 11.44
C LEU A 301 -9.32 -16.08 11.94
#